data_AF-A0A3C2DWN4-F1
#
_entry.id   AF-A0A3C2DWN4-F1
#
_cell.length_a   1.000
_cell.length_b   1.000
_cell.length_c   1.000
_cell.angle_alpha   90.00
_cell.angle_beta   90.00
_cell.angle_gamma   90.00
#
_symmetry.space_group_name_H-M   'P 1'
#
loop_
_entity.id
_entity.type
_entity.pdbx_description
1 polymer ?
#
loop_
_entity_poly.entity_id
_entity_poly.type
_entity_poly.pdbx_seq_one_letter_code
_entity_poly.pdbx_strand_id
1 'polypeptide(L)' 'MAIIDNLLPVQYNILANAAKYVKNGGTLVYSTCTLSKAENEGVCEKFLGNNAEFRKISFNTIIPTENGGDGFFFAVFGRI' A
#
# COMPACT_ATOMS: atom_id res chain seq x y z
N MET A 1 -23.33 -5.14 -7.25
CA MET A 1 -22.09 -5.49 -6.52
C MET A 1 -20.96 -4.74 -7.19
N ALA A 2 -20.38 -3.75 -6.52
CA ALA A 2 -19.34 -2.90 -7.09
C ALA A 2 -18.00 -3.65 -7.08
N ILE A 3 -17.20 -3.51 -8.15
CA ILE A 3 -15.90 -4.17 -8.32
C ILE A 3 -14.91 -3.82 -7.18
N ILE A 4 -15.13 -2.69 -6.49
CA ILE A 4 -14.26 -2.18 -5.42
C ILE A 4 -14.21 -3.10 -4.18
N ASP A 5 -15.33 -3.70 -3.78
CA ASP A 5 -15.43 -4.38 -2.47
C ASP A 5 -14.62 -5.68 -2.42
N ASN A 6 -14.52 -6.37 -3.56
CA ASN A 6 -13.72 -7.59 -3.67
C ASN A 6 -12.24 -7.30 -3.88
N LEU A 7 -11.87 -6.06 -4.20
CA LEU A 7 -10.50 -5.71 -4.54
C LEU A 7 -9.66 -5.44 -3.28
N LEU A 8 -10.23 -4.82 -2.24
CA LEU A 8 -9.51 -4.52 -1.00
C LEU A 8 -8.92 -5.77 -0.31
N PRO A 9 -9.67 -6.88 -0.15
CA PRO A 9 -9.10 -8.10 0.42
C PRO A 9 -7.97 -8.67 -0.43
N VAL A 10 -8.09 -8.60 -1.77
CA VAL A 10 -7.06 -9.10 -2.70
C VAL A 10 -5.79 -8.27 -2.57
N GLN A 11 -5.89 -6.94 -2.59
CA GLN A 11 -4.75 -6.03 -2.45
C GLN A 11 -4.02 -6.26 -1.11
N TYR A 12 -4.77 -6.36 -0.02
CA TYR A 12 -4.22 -6.69 1.29
C TYR A 12 -3.50 -8.05 1.31
N ASN A 13 -4.12 -9.09 0.74
CA ASN A 13 -3.54 -10.43 0.71
C ASN A 13 -2.25 -10.47 -0.12
N ILE A 14 -2.19 -9.76 -1.25
CA ILE A 14 -0.97 -9.63 -2.06
C ILE A 14 0.12 -8.95 -1.25
N LEU A 15 -0.18 -7.81 -0.61
CA LEU A 15 0.77 -7.06 0.21
C LEU A 15 1.31 -7.91 1.37
N ALA A 16 0.43 -8.55 2.13
CA ALA A 16 0.78 -9.40 3.25
C ALA A 16 1.58 -10.64 2.81
N ASN A 17 1.30 -11.19 1.63
CA ASN A 17 2.10 -12.30 1.09
C ASN A 17 3.49 -11.84 0.66
N ALA A 18 3.59 -10.70 -0.03
CA ALA A 18 4.87 -10.13 -0.46
C ALA A 18 5.80 -9.83 0.73
N ALA A 19 5.24 -9.34 1.84
CA ALA A 19 5.96 -9.04 3.08
C ALA A 19 6.77 -10.24 3.63
N LYS A 20 6.29 -11.48 3.45
CA LYS A 20 6.97 -12.70 3.90
C LYS A 20 8.34 -12.89 3.25
N TYR A 21 8.55 -12.35 2.05
CA TYR A 21 9.77 -12.51 1.27
C TYR A 21 10.81 -11.39 1.50
N VAL A 22 10.45 -10.36 2.27
CA VAL A 22 11.34 -9.22 2.56
C VAL A 22 12.30 -9.63 3.67
N LYS A 23 13.61 -9.62 3.43
CA LYS A 23 14.60 -9.88 4.50
C LYS A 23 14.55 -8.82 5.61
N ASN A 24 15.06 -9.13 6.81
CA ASN A 24 15.24 -8.12 7.87
C ASN A 24 16.10 -6.96 7.37
N GLY A 25 15.72 -5.73 7.71
CA GLY A 25 16.30 -4.50 7.17
C GLY A 25 15.95 -4.21 5.70
N GLY A 26 15.11 -5.03 5.06
CA GLY A 26 14.64 -4.84 3.69
C GLY A 26 13.49 -3.83 3.57
N THR A 27 13.17 -3.48 2.33
CA THR A 27 12.11 -2.52 1.99
C THR A 27 11.01 -3.18 1.18
N LEU A 28 9.76 -2.86 1.49
CA LEU A 28 8.57 -3.24 0.74
C LEU A 28 7.90 -1.99 0.19
N VAL A 29 7.55 -1.99 -1.09
CA VAL A 29 6.80 -0.91 -1.73
C VAL A 29 5.45 -1.44 -2.19
N TYR A 30 4.39 -0.74 -1.81
CA TYR A 30 3.03 -0.95 -2.28
C TYR A 30 2.61 0.28 -3.10
N SER A 31 2.00 0.07 -4.27
CA SER A 31 1.59 1.17 -5.13
C SER A 31 0.34 0.84 -5.92
N THR A 32 -0.44 1.88 -6.24
CA THR A 32 -1.70 1.80 -6.95
C THR A 32 -1.91 3.03 -7.84
N CYS A 33 -2.69 2.88 -8.92
CA CYS A 33 -3.13 3.98 -9.79
C CYS A 33 -4.53 4.51 -9.42
N THR A 34 -4.80 4.61 -8.12
CA THR A 34 -6.10 5.07 -7.58
C THR A 34 -5.86 6.15 -6.52
N LEU A 35 -6.84 7.04 -6.37
CA LEU A 35 -6.90 8.03 -5.28
C LEU A 35 -7.83 7.57 -4.13
N SER A 36 -8.33 6.34 -4.20
CA SER A 36 -9.20 5.76 -3.17
C SER A 36 -8.45 5.54 -1.87
N LYS A 37 -8.83 6.27 -0.81
CA LYS A 37 -8.26 6.08 0.53
C LYS A 37 -8.46 4.67 1.09
N ALA A 38 -9.54 3.98 0.68
CA ALA A 38 -9.79 2.62 1.11
C ALA A 38 -8.75 1.65 0.55
N GLU A 39 -8.38 1.83 -0.73
CA GLU A 39 -7.33 1.04 -1.39
C GLU A 39 -5.94 1.44 -0.90
N ASN A 40 -5.72 2.72 -0.60
CA ASN A 40 -4.41 3.26 -0.26
C ASN A 40 -4.13 3.16 1.24
N GLU A 41 -4.44 4.21 2.00
CA GLU A 41 -4.17 4.27 3.43
C GLU A 41 -4.86 3.14 4.19
N GLY A 42 -6.09 2.77 3.83
CA GLY A 42 -6.84 1.70 4.50
C GLY A 42 -6.16 0.33 4.43
N VAL A 43 -5.65 -0.05 3.26
CA VAL A 43 -4.89 -1.31 3.10
C VAL A 43 -3.56 -1.23 3.87
N CYS A 44 -2.88 -0.09 3.78
CA CYS A 44 -1.58 0.11 4.43
C CYS A 44 -1.66 0.11 5.95
N GLU A 45 -2.68 0.75 6.53
CA GLU A 45 -2.93 0.79 7.97
C GLU A 45 -3.29 -0.59 8.51
N LYS A 46 -4.17 -1.33 7.79
CA LYS A 46 -4.47 -2.73 8.13
C LYS A 46 -3.22 -3.61 8.08
N PHE A 47 -2.35 -3.40 7.08
CA PHE A 47 -1.08 -4.11 6.97
C PHE A 47 -0.17 -3.82 8.18
N LEU A 48 0.06 -2.56 8.51
CA LEU A 48 0.89 -2.16 9.66
C LEU A 48 0.33 -2.66 11.00
N GLY A 49 -0.99 -2.66 11.17
CA GLY A 49 -1.63 -3.18 12.38
C GLY A 49 -1.47 -4.68 12.58
N ASN A 50 -1.25 -5.44 11.50
CA ASN A 50 -1.14 -6.90 11.52
C ASN A 50 0.30 -7.42 11.33
N ASN A 51 1.27 -6.55 11.02
CA ASN A 51 2.66 -6.93 10.74
C ASN A 51 3.61 -6.03 11.53
N ALA A 52 3.79 -6.36 12.82
CA ALA A 52 4.56 -5.55 13.77
C ALA A 52 6.06 -5.46 13.40
N GLU A 53 6.57 -6.34 12.53
CA GLU A 53 7.95 -6.26 12.03
C GLU A 53 8.13 -5.24 10.90
N PHE A 54 7.07 -4.54 10.47
CA PHE A 54 7.16 -3.48 9.49
C PHE A 54 6.85 -2.11 10.09
N ARG A 55 7.61 -1.10 9.66
CA ARG A 55 7.35 0.30 9.99
C ARG A 55 7.08 1.11 8.73
N LYS A 56 6.21 2.12 8.84
CA LYS A 56 6.00 3.12 7.79
C LYS A 56 7.27 3.96 7.60
N ILE A 57 7.75 4.06 6.36
CA ILE A 57 8.82 5.00 5.98
C ILE A 57 8.19 6.23 5.32
N SER A 58 7.36 6.05 4.29
CA SER A 58 6.72 7.18 3.59
C SER A 58 5.47 6.73 2.85
N PHE A 59 4.42 7.56 2.88
CA PHE A 59 3.23 7.42 2.03
C PHE A 59 3.12 8.69 1.20
N ASN A 60 2.94 8.54 -0.11
CA ASN A 60 2.84 9.67 -1.02
C ASN A 60 1.72 9.43 -2.02
N THR A 61 1.02 10.51 -2.35
CA THR A 61 -0.03 10.53 -3.36
C THR A 61 0.33 11.56 -4.41
N ILE A 62 0.36 11.14 -5.67
CA ILE A 62 0.49 12.01 -6.84
C ILE A 62 -0.92 12.40 -7.27
N ILE A 63 -1.20 13.69 -7.27
CA ILE A 63 -2.48 14.25 -7.72
C ILE A 63 -2.34 14.66 -9.19
N PRO A 64 -3.30 14.28 -10.08
CA PRO A 64 -3.19 14.55 -11.51
C PRO A 64 -2.96 16.02 -11.88
N THR A 65 -3.61 16.93 -11.16
CA THR A 65 -3.62 18.36 -11.46
C THR A 65 -2.28 19.06 -11.25
N GLU A 66 -1.37 18.47 -10.46
CA GLU A 66 -0.08 19.10 -10.16
C GLU A 66 1.06 18.58 -11.07
N ASN A 67 0.93 17.37 -11.63
CA ASN A 67 2.02 16.70 -12.37
C ASN A 67 1.67 16.29 -13.81
N GLY A 68 0.45 16.58 -14.30
CA GLY A 68 0.04 16.27 -15.68
C GLY A 68 -0.06 14.77 -16.01
N GLY A 69 0.07 13.89 -15.00
CA GLY A 69 -0.05 12.43 -15.12
C GLY A 69 -1.28 11.88 -14.38
N ASP A 70 -1.43 10.55 -14.34
CA ASP A 70 -2.53 9.90 -13.63
C ASP A 70 -2.36 9.97 -12.10
N GLY A 71 -3.47 9.84 -11.37
CA GLY A 71 -3.47 9.81 -9.91
C GLY A 71 -2.82 8.52 -9.41
N PHE A 72 -1.85 8.63 -8.51
CA PHE A 72 -1.05 7.49 -8.08
C PHE A 72 -0.74 7.52 -6.59
N PHE A 73 -0.60 6.36 -5.97
CA PHE A 73 -0.21 6.24 -4.56
C PHE A 73 0.96 5.27 -4.44
N PHE A 74 1.89 5.59 -3.53
CA PHE A 74 2.94 4.65 -3.13
C PHE A 74 3.25 4.76 -1.64
N ALA A 75 3.32 3.59 -1.00
CA ALA A 75 3.68 3.39 0.39
C ALA A 75 4.97 2.57 0.49
N VAL A 76 5.91 3.06 1.28
CA VAL A 76 7.20 2.42 1.56
C VAL A 76 7.22 1.96 3.00
N PHE A 77 7.52 0.67 3.20
CA PHE A 77 7.65 0.04 4.51
C PHE A 77 9.07 -0.51 4.68
N GLY A 78 9.63 -0.35 5.88
CA GLY A 78 10.90 -0.97 6.26
C GLY A 78 10.66 -2.14 7.21
N ARG A 79 11.27 -3.30 6.94
CA ARG A 79 11.27 -4.43 7.86
C ARG A 79 12.33 -4.22 8.94
N ILE A 80 11.93 -4.26 10.20
CA ILE A 80 12.85 -4.25 11.36
C ILE A 80 13.39 -5.65 11.65
#